data_AF-A0A8T4Y2H8-F1
#
_entry.id   AF-A0A8T4Y2H8-F1
#
_cell.length_a   1.000
_cell.length_b   1.000
_cell.length_c   1.000
_cell.angle_alpha   90.00
_cell.angle_beta   90.00
_cell.angle_gamma   90.00
#
_symmetry.space_group_name_H-M   'P 1'
#
loop_
_entity.id
_entity.type
_entity.pdbx_description
1 polymer ?
#
loop_
_entity_poly.entity_id
_entity_poly.type
_entity_poly.pdbx_seq_one_letter_code
_entity_poly.pdbx_strand_id
1 'polypeptide(L)'
;MAILKRIALKPVIIFDIDEIKLKDLVKIIILINNQEFNRRFIVNNLLSSDILVFVNGVEIDILSGLDTVLKRGDEVMFLPTVHGGANIYFKYYLQ
;
A
#
# COMPACT_ATOMS: atom_id res chain seq x y z
N MET A 1 18.71 4.76 8.42
CA MET A 1 18.84 3.95 7.20
C MET A 1 17.54 3.17 7.04
N ALA A 2 16.76 3.44 6.00
CA ALA A 2 15.35 3.05 5.94
C ALA A 2 15.14 1.59 5.57
N ILE A 3 14.67 0.80 6.54
CA ILE A 3 14.66 -0.66 6.47
C ILE A 3 13.66 -1.17 5.41
N LEU A 4 12.52 -0.51 5.23
CA LEU A 4 11.46 -0.97 4.33
C LEU A 4 11.81 -0.82 2.81
N LYS A 5 12.68 0.12 2.41
CA LYS A 5 13.07 0.35 0.99
C LYS A 5 13.91 -0.80 0.48
N ARG A 6 14.70 -1.36 1.39
CA ARG A 6 15.65 -2.45 1.12
C ARG A 6 14.95 -3.80 1.03
N ILE A 7 13.74 -3.91 1.57
CA ILE A 7 12.96 -5.14 1.68
C ILE A 7 11.83 -5.18 0.63
N ALA A 8 11.32 -4.01 0.23
CA ALA A 8 10.38 -3.86 -0.88
C ALA A 8 11.01 -4.31 -2.20
N LEU A 9 10.46 -5.35 -2.83
CA LEU A 9 10.95 -5.88 -4.12
C LEU A 9 10.91 -4.84 -5.24
N LYS A 10 9.93 -3.92 -5.23
CA LYS A 10 9.86 -2.72 -6.11
C LYS A 10 9.09 -1.59 -5.39
N PRO A 11 9.60 -0.34 -5.36
CA PRO A 11 8.91 0.80 -4.73
C PRO A 11 7.71 1.30 -5.55
N VAL A 12 7.59 0.88 -6.81
CA VAL A 12 6.47 1.20 -7.69
C VAL A 12 6.10 -0.08 -8.43
N ILE A 13 4.81 -0.41 -8.46
CA ILE A 13 4.27 -1.58 -9.15
C ILE A 13 3.07 -1.11 -9.95
N ILE A 14 2.99 -1.50 -11.21
CA ILE A 14 1.86 -1.17 -12.08
C ILE A 14 1.00 -2.43 -12.21
N PHE A 15 -0.30 -2.29 -12.00
CA PHE A 15 -1.28 -3.34 -12.20
C PHE A 15 -2.15 -2.97 -13.40
N ASP A 16 -2.23 -3.85 -14.40
CA ASP A 16 -3.18 -3.71 -15.51
C ASP A 16 -4.49 -4.38 -15.08
N ILE A 17 -5.35 -3.60 -14.41
CA ILE A 17 -6.62 -4.06 -13.83
C ILE A 17 -7.64 -2.92 -13.99
N ASP A 18 -8.81 -3.23 -14.53
CA ASP A 18 -9.86 -2.23 -14.76
C ASP A 18 -10.48 -1.72 -13.45
N GLU A 19 -10.79 -2.63 -12.52
CA GLU A 19 -11.42 -2.32 -11.24
C GLU A 19 -11.01 -3.32 -10.15
N ILE A 20 -10.71 -2.83 -8.95
CA ILE A 20 -10.41 -3.67 -7.77
C ILE A 20 -10.74 -2.93 -6.47
N LYS A 21 -11.15 -3.63 -5.42
CA LYS A 21 -11.24 -3.02 -4.08
C LYS A 21 -9.86 -2.90 -3.44
N LEU A 22 -9.63 -1.83 -2.69
CA LEU A 22 -8.37 -1.61 -1.98
C LEU A 22 -7.97 -2.79 -1.08
N LYS A 23 -8.93 -3.43 -0.40
CA LYS A 23 -8.67 -4.64 0.40
C LYS A 23 -8.09 -5.80 -0.40
N ASP A 24 -8.50 -5.95 -1.66
CA ASP A 24 -8.03 -7.03 -2.52
C ASP A 24 -6.65 -6.67 -3.10
N LEU A 25 -6.40 -5.39 -3.39
CA LEU A 25 -5.05 -4.89 -3.67
C LEU A 25 -4.10 -5.17 -2.48
N VAL A 26 -4.52 -4.89 -1.25
CA VAL A 26 -3.73 -5.19 -0.03
C VAL A 26 -3.39 -6.68 0.06
N LYS A 27 -4.33 -7.58 -0.26
CA LYS A 27 -4.05 -9.03 -0.31
C LYS A 27 -3.00 -9.37 -1.35
N ILE A 28 -3.09 -8.79 -2.56
CA ILE A 28 -2.09 -9.01 -3.61
C ILE A 28 -0.71 -8.54 -3.13
N ILE A 29 -0.62 -7.36 -2.50
CA ILE A 29 0.63 -6.82 -1.95
C ILE A 29 1.25 -7.79 -0.94
N ILE A 30 0.45 -8.38 -0.05
CA ILE A 30 0.92 -9.38 0.92
C ILE A 30 1.47 -10.62 0.23
N LEU A 31 0.81 -11.09 -0.85
CA LEU A 31 1.20 -12.29 -1.58
C LEU A 31 2.51 -12.13 -2.36
N ILE A 32 2.80 -10.94 -2.89
CA ILE A 32 4.00 -10.68 -3.70
C ILE A 32 5.23 -10.27 -2.88
N ASN A 33 5.06 -9.94 -1.60
CA ASN A 33 6.14 -9.50 -0.72
C ASN A 33 6.56 -10.61 0.26
N ASN A 34 7.75 -10.43 0.84
CA ASN A 34 8.30 -11.41 1.79
C ASN A 34 7.73 -11.26 3.21
N GLN A 35 8.04 -12.23 4.07
CA GLN A 35 7.57 -12.27 5.45
C GLN A 35 8.00 -11.04 6.27
N GLU A 36 9.19 -10.48 6.03
CA GLU A 36 9.69 -9.32 6.77
C GLU A 36 8.87 -8.05 6.46
N PHE A 37 8.54 -7.84 5.19
CA PHE A 37 7.62 -6.79 4.76
C PHE A 37 6.23 -6.99 5.39
N ASN A 38 5.68 -8.20 5.25
CA ASN A 38 4.32 -8.51 5.70
C ASN A 38 4.13 -8.30 7.21
N ARG A 39 5.16 -8.60 8.03
CA ARG A 39 5.12 -8.35 9.49
C ARG A 39 5.00 -6.89 9.89
N ARG A 40 5.42 -5.96 9.02
CA ARG A 40 5.30 -4.51 9.23
C ARG A 40 4.06 -3.94 8.56
N PHE A 41 3.63 -4.56 7.46
CA PHE A 41 2.48 -4.15 6.69
C PHE A 41 1.16 -4.57 7.34
N ILE A 42 1.12 -5.75 7.95
CA ILE A 42 -0.05 -6.33 8.60
C ILE A 42 0.28 -6.71 10.04
N VAL A 43 -0.56 -6.26 10.97
CA VAL A 43 -0.50 -6.60 12.41
C VAL A 43 -1.85 -7.15 12.82
N ASN A 44 -1.87 -8.32 13.46
CA ASN A 44 -3.12 -9.00 13.89
C ASN A 44 -4.16 -9.15 12.76
N ASN A 45 -3.71 -9.53 11.55
CA ASN A 45 -4.56 -9.65 10.36
C ASN A 45 -5.20 -8.35 9.85
N LEU A 46 -4.78 -7.19 10.36
CA LEU A 46 -5.23 -5.86 9.92
C LEU A 46 -4.08 -5.07 9.31
N LEU A 47 -4.40 -4.11 8.43
CA LEU A 47 -3.42 -3.12 7.99
C LEU A 47 -2.82 -2.43 9.21
N SER A 48 -1.49 -2.36 9.27
CA SER A 48 -0.80 -1.73 10.38
C SER A 48 -1.26 -0.28 10.54
N SER A 49 -1.57 0.13 11.77
CA SER A 49 -1.90 1.53 12.11
C SER A 49 -0.74 2.49 11.81
N ASP A 50 0.46 1.95 11.65
CA ASP A 50 1.63 2.73 11.27
C ASP A 50 1.67 3.01 9.76
N ILE A 51 0.62 2.66 9.00
CA ILE A 51 0.55 2.85 7.55
C ILE A 51 -0.65 3.71 7.18
N LEU A 52 -0.37 4.90 6.67
CA LEU A 52 -1.35 5.73 5.99
C LEU A 52 -1.53 5.23 4.56
N VAL A 53 -2.75 5.31 4.05
CA VAL A 53 -3.07 4.96 2.67
C VAL A 53 -3.76 6.14 2.00
N PHE A 54 -3.35 6.44 0.79
CA PHE A 54 -3.95 7.48 -0.03
C PHE A 54 -4.35 6.91 -1.39
N VAL A 55 -5.48 7.35 -1.90
CA VAL A 55 -5.91 7.14 -3.29
C VAL A 55 -5.99 8.50 -3.95
N ASN A 56 -5.19 8.72 -5.00
CA ASN A 56 -5.07 10.01 -5.70
C ASN A 56 -4.79 11.20 -4.75
N GLY A 57 -4.00 10.97 -3.70
CA GLY A 57 -3.67 11.97 -2.68
C GLY A 57 -4.75 12.22 -1.62
N VAL A 58 -5.89 11.52 -1.68
CA VAL A 58 -6.94 11.56 -0.65
C VAL A 58 -6.77 10.38 0.30
N GLU A 59 -6.74 10.66 1.59
CA GLU A 59 -6.61 9.64 2.64
C GLU A 59 -7.86 8.73 2.66
N ILE A 60 -7.67 7.42 2.88
CA ILE A 60 -8.73 6.42 2.66
C ILE A 60 -9.88 6.48 3.67
N ASP A 61 -9.66 6.99 4.89
CA ASP A 61 -10.73 7.16 5.88
C ASP A 61 -11.71 8.28 5.50
N ILE A 62 -11.30 9.20 4.61
CA ILE A 62 -12.20 10.18 3.96
C ILE A 62 -13.06 9.51 2.87
N LEU A 63 -12.57 8.40 2.29
CA LEU A 63 -13.23 7.64 1.23
C LEU A 63 -14.13 6.54 1.83
N SER A 64 -13.93 5.29 1.42
CA SER A 64 -14.62 4.11 1.96
C SER A 64 -13.64 3.14 2.62
N GLY A 65 -12.52 3.65 3.12
CA GLY A 65 -11.47 2.84 3.72
C GLY A 65 -10.98 1.73 2.78
N LEU A 66 -10.83 0.52 3.32
CA LEU A 66 -10.44 -0.67 2.57
C LEU A 66 -11.49 -1.15 1.54
N ASP A 67 -12.74 -0.68 1.62
CA ASP A 67 -13.78 -0.98 0.63
C ASP A 67 -13.79 0.00 -0.54
N THR A 68 -12.91 1.00 -0.55
CA THR A 68 -12.71 1.93 -1.69
C THR A 68 -12.47 1.13 -2.97
N VAL A 69 -13.31 1.38 -3.99
CA VAL A 69 -13.18 0.81 -5.32
C VAL A 69 -12.18 1.66 -6.10
N LEU A 70 -11.10 1.02 -6.54
CA LEU A 70 -10.05 1.61 -7.35
C LEU A 70 -10.30 1.29 -8.82
N LYS A 71 -10.05 2.25 -9.69
CA LYS A 71 -10.26 2.12 -11.14
C LYS A 71 -8.96 2.36 -11.90
N ARG A 72 -8.93 1.87 -13.13
CA ARG A 72 -7.90 2.24 -14.11
C ARG A 72 -7.67 3.76 -14.10
N GLY A 73 -6.41 4.14 -13.89
CA GLY A 73 -5.92 5.50 -13.73
C GLY A 73 -5.59 5.90 -12.28
N ASP A 74 -6.13 5.21 -11.28
CA ASP A 74 -5.91 5.58 -9.88
C ASP A 74 -4.48 5.27 -9.40
N GLU A 75 -3.94 6.19 -8.59
CA GLU A 75 -2.70 6.04 -7.85
C GLU A 75 -3.01 5.67 -6.39
N VAL A 76 -2.49 4.55 -5.90
CA VAL A 76 -2.53 4.21 -4.46
C VAL A 76 -1.16 4.37 -3.84
N MET A 77 -1.09 5.10 -2.73
CA MET A 77 0.13 5.37 -1.97
C MET A 77 0.05 4.83 -0.54
N PHE A 78 1.01 3.98 -0.15
CA PHE A 78 1.15 3.50 1.23
C PHE A 78 2.34 4.19 1.93
N LEU A 79 2.12 4.64 3.16
CA LEU A 79 3.00 5.58 3.85
C LEU A 79 3.24 5.21 5.32
N PRO A 80 4.45 4.79 5.71
CA PRO A 80 4.75 4.53 7.12
C PRO A 80 4.81 5.82 7.95
N THR A 81 4.20 5.85 9.14
CA THR A 81 4.09 7.04 10.01
C THR A 81 5.32 7.29 10.89
N VAL A 82 6.17 6.29 11.17
CA VAL A 82 7.32 6.43 12.09
C VAL A 82 8.55 7.11 11.45
N HIS A 83 9.06 8.15 12.13
CA HIS A 83 10.02 9.18 11.66
C HIS A 83 11.50 8.73 11.59
N GLY A 84 11.77 7.46 11.27
CA GLY A 84 13.09 6.84 11.41
C GLY A 84 13.84 6.54 10.11
N GLY A 85 13.73 7.39 9.08
CA GLY A 85 14.50 7.28 7.85
C GLY A 85 13.75 6.66 6.67
N ALA A 86 13.85 7.39 5.56
CA ALA A 86 13.28 7.26 4.20
C ALA A 86 11.81 6.84 4.09
N ASN A 87 10.95 7.81 3.79
CA ASN A 87 10.33 8.01 2.49
C ASN A 87 10.34 6.78 1.56
N ILE A 88 9.57 5.77 1.95
CA ILE A 88 9.27 4.61 1.11
C ILE A 88 7.77 4.69 0.88
N TYR A 89 7.44 5.30 -0.24
CA TYR A 89 6.09 5.32 -0.78
C TYR A 89 6.00 4.14 -1.74
N PHE A 90 4.96 3.34 -1.61
CA PHE A 90 4.58 2.39 -2.65
C PHE A 90 3.58 3.08 -3.54
N LYS A 91 3.86 3.19 -4.84
CA LYS A 91 2.86 3.66 -5.80
C LYS A 91 2.34 2.50 -6.63
N TYR A 92 1.03 2.36 -6.64
CA TYR A 92 0.32 1.43 -7.51
C TYR A 92 -0.49 2.21 -8.52
N TYR A 93 -0.25 1.98 -9.80
CA TYR A 93 -1.05 2.53 -10.89
C TYR A 93 -1.89 1.43 -11.48
N LEU A 94 -3.19 1.68 -11.60
CA LEU A 94 -4.06 0.85 -12.42
C LEU A 94 -3.94 1.37 -13.87
N GLN A 95 -3.39 0.58 -14.79
CA GLN A 95 -3.29 0.94 -16.22
C GLN A 95 -4.18 0.11 -17.10
#